data_AF-A0A5C5YMI9-F1
#
_entry.id   AF-A0A5C5YMI9-F1
#
_cell.length_a   1.000
_cell.length_b   1.000
_cell.length_c   1.000
_cell.angle_alpha   90.00
_cell.angle_beta   90.00
_cell.angle_gamma   90.00
#
_symmetry.space_group_name_H-M   'P 1'
#
loop_
_entity.id
_entity.type
_entity.pdbx_description
1 polymer ?
#
loop_
_entity_poly.entity_id
_entity_poly.type
_entity_poly.pdbx_seq_one_letter_code
_entity_poly.pdbx_strand_id
1 'polypeptide(L)'
;MTGTSRVLLIAIPCLVALSWGSQWLGAQQPVTLPPAQVGLVTHVIEQEGRPHTVVVADVNRAVVAVYHIDPLSGKLALKSVRNVSWDLQMLQFNSESPLPEEVRSGLER
;
A
#
# COMPACT_ATOMS: atom_id res chain seq x y z
N MET A 1 31.02 15.78 -49.55
CA MET A 1 31.81 15.02 -48.56
C MET A 1 30.85 14.48 -47.52
N THR A 2 30.29 13.30 -47.75
CA THR A 2 29.23 12.68 -46.95
C THR A 2 29.80 11.43 -46.29
N GLY A 3 29.98 11.48 -44.96
CA GLY A 3 30.53 10.40 -44.15
C GLY A 3 29.44 9.48 -43.62
N THR A 4 29.46 8.23 -44.08
CA THR A 4 28.63 7.10 -43.64
C THR A 4 29.28 6.42 -42.43
N SER A 5 28.62 6.45 -41.27
CA SER A 5 29.05 5.69 -40.08
C SER A 5 28.55 4.25 -40.16
N ARG A 6 29.51 3.31 -40.14
CA ARG A 6 29.33 1.87 -40.24
C ARG A 6 29.06 1.24 -38.87
N VAL A 7 28.05 0.39 -38.82
CA VAL A 7 27.70 -0.51 -37.70
C VAL A 7 28.82 -1.53 -37.50
N LEU A 8 29.28 -1.70 -36.25
CA LEU A 8 30.21 -2.76 -35.87
C LEU A 8 29.57 -3.65 -34.80
N LEU A 9 29.13 -4.84 -35.23
CA LEU A 9 28.85 -6.00 -34.39
C LEU A 9 30.18 -6.54 -33.84
N ILE A 10 30.34 -6.60 -32.52
CA ILE A 10 31.45 -7.35 -31.91
C ILE A 10 30.89 -8.64 -31.33
N ALA A 11 31.33 -9.74 -31.94
CA ALA A 11 30.99 -11.10 -31.60
C ALA A 11 31.63 -11.52 -30.27
N ILE A 12 30.87 -12.30 -29.50
CA ILE A 12 31.28 -12.98 -28.28
C ILE A 12 32.13 -14.20 -28.65
N PRO A 13 33.33 -14.39 -28.08
CA PRO A 13 33.92 -15.71 -27.97
C PRO A 13 33.79 -16.21 -26.53
N CYS A 14 32.90 -17.19 -26.37
CA CYS A 14 32.86 -18.10 -25.23
C CYS A 14 34.04 -19.07 -25.37
N LEU A 15 34.94 -19.17 -24.38
CA LEU A 15 35.76 -20.37 -24.11
C LEU A 15 36.44 -20.27 -22.72
N VAL A 16 35.74 -20.84 -21.73
CA VAL A 16 36.20 -21.68 -20.61
C VAL A 16 37.53 -21.32 -19.91
N ALA A 17 37.43 -20.83 -18.67
CA ALA A 17 38.39 -21.11 -17.62
C ALA A 17 37.67 -21.82 -16.46
N LEU A 18 37.90 -23.12 -16.36
CA LEU A 18 37.54 -23.95 -15.22
C LEU A 18 38.41 -23.56 -14.02
N SER A 19 37.79 -23.64 -12.84
CA SER A 19 38.39 -23.92 -11.54
C SER A 19 38.71 -22.71 -10.63
N TRP A 20 38.01 -22.74 -9.48
CA TRP A 20 38.36 -22.22 -8.13
C TRP A 20 37.49 -21.07 -7.63
N GLY A 21 36.56 -21.40 -6.72
CA GLY A 21 35.82 -20.41 -5.95
C GLY A 21 34.41 -20.82 -5.55
N SER A 22 34.22 -21.96 -4.91
CA SER A 22 32.94 -22.37 -4.28
C SER A 22 32.60 -21.52 -3.04
N GLN A 23 32.92 -20.22 -3.02
CA GLN A 23 32.85 -19.36 -1.85
C GLN A 23 31.63 -18.43 -1.83
N TRP A 24 30.71 -18.56 -2.80
CA TRP A 24 29.57 -17.65 -2.95
C TRP A 24 28.22 -18.23 -2.48
N LEU A 25 28.21 -19.39 -1.80
CA LEU A 25 27.03 -19.80 -1.02
C LEU A 25 27.13 -19.22 0.41
N GLY A 26 27.24 -17.90 0.50
CA GLY A 26 26.96 -17.18 1.73
C GLY A 26 25.47 -17.29 2.01
N ALA A 27 25.12 -17.91 3.12
CA ALA A 27 23.77 -18.12 3.59
C ALA A 27 22.91 -16.86 3.43
N GLN A 28 21.88 -16.91 2.59
CA GLN A 28 20.73 -16.02 2.77
C GLN A 28 20.10 -16.41 4.10
N GLN A 29 20.40 -15.66 5.16
CA GLN A 29 19.58 -15.74 6.36
C GLN A 29 18.15 -15.38 5.93
N PRO A 30 17.14 -16.21 6.24
CA PRO A 30 15.76 -15.78 6.08
C PRO A 30 15.61 -14.50 6.90
N VAL A 31 15.35 -13.38 6.22
CA VAL A 31 14.97 -12.15 6.90
C VAL A 31 13.68 -12.48 7.63
N THR A 32 13.79 -12.74 8.93
CA THR A 32 12.63 -12.85 9.80
C THR A 32 12.17 -11.42 9.97
N LEU A 33 11.30 -10.97 9.08
CA LEU A 33 10.63 -9.69 9.25
C LEU A 33 9.94 -9.75 10.61
N PRO A 34 10.18 -8.79 11.53
CA PRO A 34 9.33 -8.70 12.70
C PRO A 34 7.87 -8.66 12.22
N PRO A 35 6.92 -9.27 12.97
CA PRO A 35 5.52 -9.21 12.57
C PRO A 35 5.18 -7.75 12.29
N ALA A 36 4.76 -7.46 11.07
CA ALA A 36 4.52 -6.09 10.64
C ALA A 36 3.43 -5.51 11.54
N GLN A 37 3.82 -4.66 12.48
CA GLN A 37 2.88 -3.93 13.32
C GLN A 37 2.37 -2.75 12.51
N VAL A 38 1.50 -3.04 11.55
CA VAL A 38 0.83 -2.04 10.73
C VAL A 38 -0.32 -1.46 11.55
N GLY A 39 0.01 -0.52 12.45
CA GLY A 39 -0.97 0.17 13.28
C GLY A 39 -1.46 1.49 12.69
N LEU A 40 -0.65 2.12 11.83
CA LEU A 40 -0.90 3.45 11.30
C LEU A 40 -0.78 3.43 9.77
N VAL A 41 -1.83 3.87 9.10
CA VAL A 41 -1.88 4.04 7.65
C VAL A 41 -1.98 5.53 7.35
N THR A 42 -1.17 6.02 6.41
CA THR A 42 -1.21 7.42 5.98
C THR A 42 -1.42 7.48 4.47
N HIS A 43 -2.29 8.39 4.04
CA HIS A 43 -2.50 8.69 2.64
C HIS A 43 -2.51 10.19 2.41
N VAL A 44 -1.90 10.64 1.32
CA VAL A 44 -1.84 12.04 0.92
C VAL A 44 -2.56 12.19 -0.41
N ILE A 45 -3.49 13.14 -0.45
CA ILE A 45 -4.24 13.52 -1.64
C ILE A 45 -3.77 14.93 -2.01
N GLU A 46 -2.94 15.01 -3.04
CA GLU A 46 -2.49 16.27 -3.61
C GLU A 46 -3.57 16.86 -4.51
N GLN A 47 -3.74 18.18 -4.45
CA GLN A 47 -4.76 18.90 -5.20
C GLN A 47 -4.17 20.22 -5.68
N GLU A 48 -4.29 20.52 -6.97
CA GLU A 48 -3.83 21.80 -7.52
C GLU A 48 -4.70 22.97 -7.03
N GLY A 49 -4.05 24.06 -6.61
CA GLY A 49 -4.74 25.27 -6.13
C GLY A 49 -5.57 25.08 -4.86
N ARG A 50 -5.44 23.94 -4.17
CA ARG A 50 -6.17 23.62 -2.93
C ARG A 50 -5.22 23.04 -1.88
N PRO A 51 -5.57 23.10 -0.59
CA PRO A 51 -4.82 22.41 0.44
C PRO A 51 -4.75 20.90 0.16
N HIS A 52 -3.56 20.32 0.34
CA HIS A 52 -3.39 18.86 0.25
C HIS A 52 -4.04 18.21 1.46
N THR A 53 -4.70 17.08 1.26
CA THR A 53 -5.38 16.36 2.34
C THR A 53 -4.50 15.20 2.80
N VAL A 54 -4.21 15.15 4.09
CA VAL A 54 -3.54 14.00 4.71
C VAL A 54 -4.54 13.26 5.58
N VAL A 55 -4.73 11.99 5.29
CA VAL A 55 -5.55 11.07 6.08
C VAL A 55 -4.61 10.17 6.86
N VAL A 56 -4.77 10.18 8.19
CA VAL A 56 -4.03 9.32 9.11
C VAL A 56 -5.04 8.40 9.78
N ALA A 57 -4.90 7.09 9.57
CA ALA A 57 -5.79 6.08 10.12
C ALA A 57 -5.02 5.16 11.07
N ASP A 58 -5.41 5.14 12.34
CA ASP A 58 -4.97 4.13 13.30
C ASP A 58 -5.93 2.94 13.22
N VAL A 59 -5.44 1.84 12.64
CA VAL A 59 -6.22 0.62 12.41
C VAL A 59 -6.52 -0.10 13.72
N ASN A 60 -5.60 -0.05 14.68
CA ASN A 60 -5.78 -0.72 15.97
C ASN A 60 -6.86 -0.05 16.82
N ARG A 61 -7.05 1.27 16.65
CA ARG A 61 -8.06 2.05 17.37
C ARG A 61 -9.32 2.31 16.55
N ALA A 62 -9.31 1.95 15.26
CA ALA A 62 -10.30 2.36 14.28
C ALA A 62 -10.58 3.88 14.35
N VAL A 63 -9.53 4.69 14.39
CA VAL A 63 -9.63 6.16 14.43
C VAL A 63 -9.01 6.75 13.17
N VAL A 64 -9.71 7.70 12.55
CA VAL A 64 -9.23 8.44 11.39
C VAL A 64 -9.11 9.92 11.76
N ALA A 65 -7.98 10.52 11.39
CA ALA A 65 -7.74 11.95 11.45
C ALA A 65 -7.50 12.50 10.04
N VAL A 66 -8.08 13.65 9.75
CA VAL A 66 -7.91 14.35 8.47
C VAL A 66 -7.26 15.70 8.73
N TYR A 67 -6.18 15.98 8.01
CA TYR A 67 -5.48 17.25 8.02
C TYR A 67 -5.50 17.86 6.63
N HIS A 68 -5.51 19.19 6.57
CA HIS A 68 -5.17 19.92 5.36
C HIS A 68 -3.79 20.55 5.53
N ILE A 69 -2.98 20.49 4.48
CA ILE A 69 -1.68 21.15 4.38
C ILE A 69 -1.81 22.26 3.35
N ASP A 70 -1.56 23.49 3.78
CA ASP A 70 -1.47 24.62 2.86
C ASP A 70 -0.24 24.46 1.94
N PRO A 71 -0.41 24.51 0.60
CA PRO A 71 0.66 24.17 -0.33
C PRO A 71 1.74 25.25 -0.44
N LEU A 72 1.47 26.47 0.01
CA LEU A 72 2.43 27.58 -0.06
C LEU A 72 3.27 27.69 1.22
N SER A 73 2.61 27.51 2.37
CA SER A 73 3.22 27.70 3.69
C SER A 73 3.57 26.39 4.39
N GLY A 74 3.06 25.25 3.93
CA GLY A 74 3.20 23.95 4.59
C GLY A 74 2.43 23.83 5.91
N LYS A 75 1.59 24.82 6.25
CA LYS A 75 0.87 24.84 7.53
C LYS A 75 -0.17 23.72 7.58
N LEU A 76 -0.12 22.92 8.64
CA LEU A 76 -1.12 21.89 8.91
C LEU A 76 -2.33 22.46 9.66
N ALA A 77 -3.51 22.05 9.25
CA ALA A 77 -4.78 22.31 9.93
C ALA A 77 -5.55 21.01 10.12
N LEU A 78 -5.77 20.60 11.38
CA LEU A 78 -6.62 19.46 11.70
C LEU A 78 -8.08 19.79 11.32
N LYS A 79 -8.72 18.89 10.58
CA LYS A 79 -10.11 19.04 10.14
C LYS A 79 -11.06 18.16 10.93
N SER A 80 -10.68 16.92 11.19
CA SER A 80 -11.51 16.00 11.95
C SER A 80 -10.65 14.91 12.59
N VAL A 81 -11.12 14.39 13.72
CA VAL A 81 -10.68 13.13 14.32
C VAL A 81 -11.95 12.37 14.72
N ARG A 82 -12.11 11.14 14.25
CA ARG A 82 -13.30 10.36 14.54
C ARG A 82 -12.97 8.88 14.67
N ASN A 83 -13.58 8.22 15.65
CA ASN A 83 -13.62 6.76 15.72
C ASN A 83 -14.65 6.25 14.70
N VAL A 84 -14.24 5.36 13.80
CA VAL A 84 -15.04 4.82 12.69
C VAL A 84 -15.46 3.37 12.91
N SER A 85 -15.30 2.82 14.13
CA SER A 85 -15.61 1.41 14.41
C SER A 85 -17.03 1.01 13.99
N TRP A 86 -18.00 1.88 14.23
CA TRP A 86 -19.40 1.63 13.88
C TRP A 86 -19.69 1.81 12.39
N ASP A 87 -18.98 2.71 11.72
CA ASP A 87 -19.14 2.93 10.27
C ASP A 87 -18.61 1.76 9.46
N LEU A 88 -17.61 1.05 9.99
CA LEU A 88 -16.99 -0.11 9.37
C LEU A 88 -17.74 -1.41 9.64
N GLN A 89 -18.80 -1.39 10.47
CA GLN A 89 -19.62 -2.56 10.72
C GLN A 89 -20.71 -2.68 9.65
N MET A 90 -20.66 -3.77 8.89
CA MET A 90 -21.78 -4.18 8.03
C MET A 90 -22.70 -5.08 8.86
N LEU A 91 -23.81 -4.52 9.35
CA LEU A 91 -24.72 -5.25 10.23
C LEU A 91 -25.49 -6.37 9.51
N GLN A 92 -25.74 -6.23 8.20
CA GLN A 92 -26.41 -7.21 7.36
C GLN A 92 -25.81 -7.19 5.94
N PHE A 93 -25.56 -8.37 5.36
CA PHE A 93 -25.11 -8.54 3.98
C PHE A 93 -26.35 -8.75 3.09
N ASN A 94 -26.77 -7.71 2.38
CA ASN A 94 -28.04 -7.68 1.64
C ASN A 94 -27.91 -8.25 0.22
N SER A 95 -27.38 -9.46 0.08
CA SER A 95 -27.18 -10.01 -1.27
C SER A 95 -28.38 -10.74 -1.85
N GLU A 96 -29.32 -11.28 -1.06
CA GLU A 96 -30.61 -11.78 -1.56
C GLU A 96 -31.57 -12.16 -0.42
N SER A 97 -32.88 -12.13 -0.70
CA SER A 97 -33.95 -12.48 0.26
C SER A 97 -33.99 -14.00 0.56
N PRO A 98 -34.46 -14.42 1.75
CA PRO A 98 -34.85 -13.57 2.88
C PRO A 98 -33.63 -13.01 3.61
N LEU A 99 -33.75 -11.78 4.10
CA LEU A 99 -32.74 -11.18 4.96
C LEU A 99 -32.56 -12.04 6.23
N PRO A 100 -31.36 -12.04 6.85
CA PRO A 100 -31.11 -12.84 8.05
C PRO A 100 -32.08 -12.61 9.21
N GLU A 101 -32.64 -11.40 9.34
CA GLU A 101 -33.67 -11.10 10.35
C GLU A 101 -35.02 -11.73 10.00
N GLU A 102 -35.38 -11.80 8.71
CA GLU A 102 -36.62 -12.39 8.23
C GLU A 102 -36.65 -13.90 8.48
N VAL A 103 -35.53 -14.60 8.28
CA VAL A 103 -35.39 -16.03 8.61
C VAL A 103 -35.61 -16.29 10.11
N ARG A 104 -35.03 -15.46 10.99
CA ARG A 104 -35.16 -15.64 12.45
C ARG A 104 -36.60 -15.48 12.90
N SER A 105 -37.28 -14.44 12.40
CA SER A 105 -38.69 -14.19 12.69
C SER A 105 -39.61 -15.32 12.22
N GLY A 106 -39.21 -16.07 11.20
CA GLY A 106 -39.98 -17.20 10.65
C GLY A 106 -39.84 -18.51 11.43
N LEU A 107 -38.77 -18.69 12.20
CA LEU A 107 -38.50 -19.91 13.00
C LEU A 107 -39.06 -19.84 14.42
N GLU A 108 -39.37 -18.65 14.93
CA GLU A 108 -39.94 -18.42 16.26
C GLU A 108 -41.48 -18.52 16.31
N ARG A 109 -42.11 -19.01 15.24
CA ARG A 109 -43.56 -19.23 15.13
C ARG A 109 -43.87 -20.73 15.16
#